data_AF-A0A839JS62-F1
#
_entry.id   AF-A0A839JS62-F1
#
_cell.length_a   1.000
_cell.length_b   1.000
_cell.length_c   1.000
_cell.angle_alpha   90.00
_cell.angle_beta   90.00
_cell.angle_gamma   90.00
#
_symmetry.space_group_name_H-M   'P 1'
#
loop_
_entity.id
_entity.type
_entity.pdbx_description
1 polymer ?
#
loop_
_entity_poly.entity_id
_entity_poly.type
_entity_poly.pdbx_seq_one_letter_code
_entity_poly.pdbx_strand_id
1 'polypeptide(L)'
;MARDAELDRLKVAQDVAFQRKQNAYQAQQTACVKAFKTRLEQVRASSKKRRKEKKSIAEKAGVPLQYQDNVLISTDPDGITNIYFGGIGKPNGTGHGHYAMDRNGTVTYRREPFDPHGAQNFEENRREEVTLRMAQIAINQWARSAATPRVLQSEDSDFKV
;
A
#
# COMPACT_ATOMS: atom_id res chain seq x y z
N MET A 1 41.94 -38.50 -46.37
CA MET A 1 41.97 -37.15 -46.98
C MET A 1 40.65 -36.40 -46.80
N ALA A 2 39.52 -36.78 -47.42
CA ALA A 2 38.27 -36.00 -47.30
C ALA A 2 37.53 -36.15 -45.96
N ARG A 3 37.60 -37.32 -45.32
CA ARG A 3 36.94 -37.60 -44.03
C ARG A 3 37.55 -36.82 -42.86
N ASP A 4 38.86 -36.58 -42.93
CA ASP A 4 39.63 -35.88 -41.90
C ASP A 4 39.31 -34.37 -41.91
N ALA A 5 39.16 -33.79 -43.09
CA ALA A 5 38.79 -32.38 -43.26
C ALA A 5 37.37 -32.06 -42.75
N GLU A 6 36.42 -32.98 -42.91
CA GLU A 6 35.06 -32.80 -42.39
C GLU A 6 35.01 -32.91 -40.86
N LEU A 7 35.79 -33.83 -40.28
CA LEU A 7 35.90 -33.95 -38.82
C LEU A 7 36.48 -32.67 -38.20
N ASP A 8 37.50 -32.08 -38.81
CA ASP A 8 38.09 -30.83 -38.32
C ASP A 8 37.11 -29.65 -38.43
N ARG A 9 36.32 -29.57 -39.51
CA ARG A 9 35.24 -28.56 -39.63
C ARG A 9 34.19 -28.72 -38.54
N LEU A 10 33.77 -29.95 -38.24
CA LEU A 10 32.78 -30.22 -37.19
C LEU A 10 33.30 -29.84 -35.80
N LYS A 11 34.58 -30.10 -35.49
CA LYS A 11 35.20 -29.66 -34.23
C LYS A 11 35.21 -28.14 -34.11
N VAL A 12 35.64 -27.43 -35.16
CA VAL A 12 35.62 -25.97 -35.18
C VAL A 12 34.20 -25.43 -35.00
N ALA A 13 33.21 -26.02 -35.66
CA ALA A 13 31.81 -25.63 -35.50
C ALA A 13 31.30 -25.86 -34.07
N GLN A 14 31.67 -26.97 -33.43
CA GLN A 14 31.34 -27.27 -32.04
C GLN A 14 31.96 -26.26 -31.07
N ASP A 15 33.25 -25.95 -31.22
CA ASP A 15 33.96 -24.99 -30.36
C ASP A 15 33.35 -23.58 -30.51
N VAL A 16 33.04 -23.16 -31.73
CA VAL A 16 32.35 -21.89 -31.99
C VAL A 16 30.96 -21.88 -31.34
N ALA A 17 30.19 -22.97 -31.45
CA ALA A 17 28.88 -23.07 -30.82
C ALA A 17 28.97 -23.03 -29.29
N PHE A 18 29.96 -23.70 -28.71
CA PHE A 18 30.22 -23.68 -27.27
C PHE A 18 30.61 -22.28 -26.78
N GLN A 19 31.54 -21.62 -27.47
CA GLN A 19 31.95 -20.25 -27.16
C GLN A 19 30.78 -19.27 -27.25
N ARG A 20 29.94 -19.40 -28.28
CA ARG A 20 28.72 -18.59 -28.43
C ARG A 20 27.78 -18.77 -27.24
N LYS A 21 27.57 -20.02 -26.80
CA LYS A 21 26.73 -20.32 -25.63
C LYS A 21 27.32 -19.72 -24.36
N GLN A 22 28.63 -19.84 -24.16
CA GLN A 22 29.30 -19.27 -22.98
C GLN A 22 29.22 -17.73 -22.97
N ASN A 23 29.46 -17.08 -24.11
CA ASN A 23 29.34 -15.64 -24.25
C ASN A 23 27.90 -15.17 -24.01
N ALA A 24 26.90 -15.87 -24.56
CA ALA A 24 25.49 -15.55 -24.34
C ALA A 24 25.11 -15.67 -22.86
N TYR A 25 25.57 -16.72 -22.18
CA TYR A 25 25.33 -16.90 -20.75
C TYR A 25 25.99 -15.79 -19.91
N GLN A 26 27.25 -15.45 -20.19
CA GLN A 26 27.96 -14.36 -19.50
C GLN A 26 27.29 -13.00 -19.73
N ALA A 27 26.84 -12.73 -20.96
CA ALA A 27 26.10 -11.52 -21.29
C ALA A 27 24.79 -11.45 -20.52
N GLN A 28 24.03 -12.55 -20.45
CA GLN A 28 22.79 -12.63 -19.69
C GLN A 28 23.03 -12.43 -18.18
N GLN A 29 24.06 -13.07 -17.62
CA GLN A 29 24.41 -12.93 -16.20
C GLN A 29 24.79 -11.48 -15.87
N THR A 30 25.63 -10.87 -16.71
CA THR A 30 26.06 -9.48 -16.54
C THR A 30 24.88 -8.51 -16.62
N ALA A 31 23.98 -8.71 -17.58
CA ALA A 31 22.77 -7.92 -17.73
C ALA A 31 21.85 -8.05 -16.51
N CYS A 32 21.65 -9.28 -16.00
CA CYS A 32 20.84 -9.54 -14.81
C CYS A 32 21.42 -8.87 -13.56
N VAL A 33 22.73 -9.04 -13.31
CA VAL A 33 23.42 -8.41 -12.17
C VAL A 33 23.33 -6.89 -12.26
N LYS A 34 23.50 -6.32 -13.45
CA LYS A 34 23.37 -4.88 -13.67
C LYS A 34 21.95 -4.40 -13.35
N ALA A 35 20.92 -5.06 -13.91
CA ALA A 35 19.52 -4.71 -13.68
C ALA A 35 19.14 -4.81 -12.19
N PHE A 36 19.59 -5.86 -11.50
CA PHE A 36 19.37 -6.03 -10.07
C PHE A 36 20.01 -4.92 -9.24
N LYS A 37 21.29 -4.60 -9.51
CA LYS A 37 21.99 -3.49 -8.82
C LYS A 37 21.29 -2.16 -9.05
N THR A 38 20.89 -1.86 -10.29
CA THR A 38 20.13 -0.64 -10.60
C THR A 38 18.82 -0.58 -9.82
N ARG A 39 18.06 -1.68 -9.77
CA ARG A 39 16.80 -1.72 -9.01
C ARG A 39 17.03 -1.56 -7.51
N LEU A 40 18.08 -2.18 -6.96
CA LEU A 40 18.42 -2.08 -5.55
C LEU A 40 18.72 -0.63 -5.15
N GLU A 41 19.51 0.09 -5.96
CA GLU A 41 19.82 1.49 -5.70
C GLU A 41 18.59 2.39 -5.79
N GLN A 42 17.68 2.15 -6.75
CA GLN A 42 16.39 2.85 -6.81
C GLN A 42 15.57 2.63 -5.53
N VAL A 43 15.43 1.39 -5.07
CA VAL A 43 14.66 1.06 -3.86
C VAL A 43 15.28 1.71 -2.62
N ARG A 44 16.61 1.71 -2.52
CA ARG A 44 17.34 2.40 -1.42
C ARG A 44 17.11 3.90 -1.44
N ALA A 45 17.20 4.54 -2.61
CA ALA A 45 16.96 5.96 -2.76
C ALA A 45 15.50 6.33 -2.41
N SER A 46 14.52 5.59 -2.91
CA SER A 46 13.10 5.78 -2.57
C SER A 46 12.84 5.59 -1.08
N SER A 47 13.45 4.57 -0.45
CA SER A 47 13.30 4.32 0.98
C SER A 47 13.90 5.43 1.83
N LYS A 48 15.09 5.95 1.44
CA LYS A 48 15.74 7.08 2.10
C LYS A 48 14.91 8.35 1.98
N LYS A 49 14.35 8.62 0.79
CA LYS A 49 13.45 9.76 0.55
C LYS A 49 12.21 9.66 1.44
N ARG A 50 11.51 8.52 1.43
CA ARG A 50 10.33 8.29 2.27
C ARG A 50 10.62 8.44 3.77
N ARG A 51 11.77 7.96 4.24
CA ARG A 51 12.18 8.13 5.65
C ARG A 51 12.33 9.62 6.01
N LYS A 52 13.00 10.39 5.16
CA LYS A 52 13.18 11.84 5.36
C LYS A 52 11.85 12.59 5.36
N GLU A 53 10.96 12.26 4.42
CA GLU A 53 9.61 12.85 4.34
C GLU A 53 8.80 12.57 5.61
N LYS A 54 8.77 11.31 6.05
CA LYS A 54 8.06 10.94 7.29
C LYS A 54 8.62 11.67 8.51
N LYS A 55 9.95 11.77 8.60
CA LYS A 55 10.61 12.51 9.69
C LYS A 55 10.21 13.99 9.66
N SER A 56 10.24 14.63 8.49
CA SER A 56 9.83 16.03 8.33
C SER A 56 8.35 16.27 8.69
N ILE A 57 7.46 15.34 8.33
CA ILE A 57 6.04 15.42 8.72
C ILE A 57 5.89 15.29 10.25
N ALA A 58 6.61 14.36 10.88
CA ALA A 58 6.60 14.20 12.34
C ALA A 58 7.16 15.44 13.06
N GLU A 59 8.26 16.00 12.57
CA GLU A 59 8.84 17.27 13.03
C GLU A 59 7.82 18.41 12.93
N LYS A 60 7.16 18.56 11.76
CA LYS A 60 6.12 19.58 11.53
C LYS A 60 4.94 19.45 12.50
N ALA A 61 4.53 18.22 12.79
CA ALA A 61 3.46 17.94 13.75
C ALA A 61 3.90 18.11 15.22
N GLY A 62 5.17 18.39 15.48
CA GLY A 62 5.71 18.54 16.84
C GLY A 62 5.85 17.23 17.60
N VAL A 63 6.00 16.09 16.90
CA VAL A 63 6.29 14.80 17.54
C VAL A 63 7.64 14.90 18.28
N PRO A 64 7.74 14.40 19.54
CA PRO A 64 8.99 14.43 20.29
C PRO A 64 10.17 13.80 19.54
N LEU A 65 11.35 14.41 19.64
CA LEU A 65 12.55 14.05 18.85
C LEU A 65 12.87 12.55 18.90
N GLN A 66 12.70 11.92 20.06
CA GLN A 66 12.95 10.49 20.27
C GLN A 66 12.09 9.55 19.41
N TYR A 67 10.98 10.06 18.85
CA TYR A 67 10.03 9.28 18.06
C TYR A 67 10.04 9.60 16.57
N GLN A 68 10.63 10.72 16.14
CA GLN A 68 10.51 11.22 14.76
C GLN A 68 11.06 10.25 13.69
N ASP A 69 12.05 9.43 14.05
CA ASP A 69 12.62 8.40 13.17
C ASP A 69 11.78 7.10 13.14
N ASN A 70 10.81 6.95 14.05
CA ASN A 70 9.98 5.74 14.21
C ASN A 70 8.48 6.08 14.34
N VAL A 71 7.91 6.61 13.26
CA VAL A 71 6.48 6.96 13.16
C VAL A 71 5.75 6.11 12.12
N LEU A 72 4.45 5.88 12.31
CA LEU A 72 3.53 5.47 11.24
C LEU A 72 2.70 6.69 10.84
N ILE A 73 2.60 6.95 9.55
CA ILE A 73 1.83 8.08 9.01
C ILE A 73 0.79 7.51 8.06
N SER A 74 -0.47 7.91 8.25
CA SER A 74 -1.59 7.64 7.35
C SER A 74 -2.23 8.96 6.99
N THR A 75 -2.61 9.14 5.73
CA THR A 75 -3.35 10.32 5.28
C THR A 75 -4.69 9.86 4.76
N ASP A 76 -5.76 10.35 5.37
CA ASP A 76 -7.13 10.01 4.99
C ASP A 76 -7.52 10.75 3.71
N PRO A 77 -8.55 10.30 2.96
CA PRO A 77 -9.06 11.02 1.78
C PRO A 77 -9.47 12.46 2.08
N ASP A 78 -9.92 12.71 3.31
CA ASP A 78 -10.27 14.03 3.81
C ASP A 78 -9.04 14.92 4.05
N GLY A 79 -7.83 14.39 3.87
CA GLY A 79 -6.55 15.08 3.97
C GLY A 79 -6.05 15.26 5.40
N ILE A 80 -6.68 14.58 6.37
CA ILE A 80 -6.17 14.48 7.73
C ILE A 80 -4.98 13.50 7.74
N THR A 81 -3.85 13.98 8.22
CA THR A 81 -2.64 13.18 8.40
C THR A 81 -2.54 12.71 9.84
N ASN A 82 -2.76 11.42 10.03
CA ASN A 82 -2.63 10.71 11.30
C ASN A 82 -1.20 10.23 11.50
N ILE A 83 -0.61 10.53 12.65
CA ILE A 83 0.77 10.23 13.00
C ILE A 83 0.77 9.44 14.31
N TYR A 84 1.23 8.19 14.26
CA TYR A 84 1.28 7.28 15.39
C TYR A 84 2.73 6.99 15.78
N PHE A 85 3.02 7.02 17.08
CA PHE A 85 4.37 6.87 17.60
C PHE A 85 4.42 6.34 19.04
N GLY A 86 5.59 5.88 19.48
CA GLY A 86 5.82 5.50 20.89
C GLY A 86 5.11 4.23 21.37
N GLY A 87 4.38 3.53 20.49
CA GLY A 87 3.76 2.25 20.84
C GLY A 87 4.75 1.11 21.07
N ILE A 88 4.33 0.14 21.88
CA ILE A 88 5.13 -1.07 22.15
C ILE A 88 5.29 -1.91 20.87
N GLY A 89 6.53 -2.25 20.53
CA GLY A 89 6.91 -3.09 19.39
C GLY A 89 6.84 -2.41 18.01
N LYS A 90 5.84 -1.55 17.78
CA LYS A 90 5.65 -0.80 16.54
C LYS A 90 5.06 0.58 16.83
N PRO A 91 5.21 1.58 15.93
CA PRO A 91 4.74 2.95 16.18
C PRO A 91 3.26 3.06 16.57
N ASN A 92 2.40 2.22 15.99
CA ASN A 92 0.96 2.13 16.31
C ASN A 92 0.62 0.95 17.24
N GLY A 93 1.59 0.49 18.03
CA GLY A 93 1.42 -0.58 19.01
C GLY A 93 0.60 -0.13 20.23
N THR A 94 0.50 -1.01 21.22
CA THR A 94 -0.17 -0.69 22.49
C THR A 94 0.47 0.54 23.13
N GLY A 95 -0.35 1.47 23.62
CA GLY A 95 0.11 2.70 24.26
C GLY A 95 0.69 3.74 23.31
N HIS A 96 0.49 3.63 21.99
CA HIS A 96 1.00 4.65 21.07
C HIS A 96 0.37 6.03 21.31
N GLY A 97 1.16 7.08 21.11
CA GLY A 97 0.70 8.45 20.93
C GLY A 97 0.12 8.63 19.53
N HIS A 98 -0.80 9.57 19.39
CA HIS A 98 -1.52 9.83 18.15
C HIS A 98 -1.73 11.32 17.96
N TYR A 99 -1.14 11.87 16.91
CA TYR A 99 -1.39 13.23 16.46
C TYR A 99 -2.20 13.19 15.16
N ALA A 100 -3.14 14.11 15.01
CA ALA A 100 -3.80 14.36 13.73
C ALA A 100 -3.50 15.78 13.27
N MET A 101 -3.10 15.92 12.01
CA MET A 101 -2.72 17.19 11.39
C MET A 101 -3.57 17.41 10.14
N ASP A 102 -4.16 18.60 10.01
CA ASP A 102 -4.96 18.96 8.85
C ASP A 102 -4.11 19.22 7.59
N ARG A 103 -4.78 19.52 6.46
CA ARG A 103 -4.12 19.82 5.17
C ARG A 103 -3.23 21.06 5.22
N ASN A 104 -3.52 21.99 6.12
CA ASN A 104 -2.75 23.24 6.28
C ASN A 104 -1.49 23.00 7.15
N GLY A 105 -1.41 21.85 7.82
CA GLY A 105 -0.33 21.53 8.73
C GLY A 105 -0.60 21.93 10.18
N THR A 106 -1.85 22.28 10.51
CA THR A 106 -2.27 22.56 11.88
C THR A 106 -2.59 21.24 12.56
N VAL A 107 -2.02 21.02 13.75
CA VAL A 107 -2.31 19.83 14.55
C VAL A 107 -3.65 20.04 15.26
N THR A 108 -4.65 19.23 14.90
CA THR A 108 -6.02 19.31 15.42
C THR A 108 -6.28 18.34 16.57
N TYR A 109 -5.41 17.34 16.75
CA TYR A 109 -5.50 16.38 17.83
C TYR A 109 -4.11 15.98 18.31
N ARG A 110 -3.94 15.88 19.64
CA ARG A 110 -2.72 15.39 20.28
C ARG A 110 -3.08 14.45 21.41
N ARG A 111 -2.34 13.36 21.49
CA ARG A 111 -2.34 12.43 22.61
C ARG A 111 -0.96 11.80 22.71
N GLU A 112 -0.34 11.88 23.87
CA GLU A 112 0.98 11.31 24.08
C GLU A 112 0.92 9.78 24.23
N PRO A 113 2.06 9.07 24.10
CA PRO A 113 2.12 7.66 24.42
C PRO A 113 1.66 7.38 25.85
N PHE A 114 0.84 6.35 26.01
CA PHE A 114 0.22 5.91 27.28
C PHE A 114 -0.79 6.87 27.91
N ASP A 115 -1.08 8.02 27.31
CA ASP A 115 -2.20 8.84 27.74
C ASP A 115 -3.53 8.09 27.57
N PRO A 116 -4.47 8.26 28.53
CA PRO A 116 -5.79 7.66 28.44
C PRO A 116 -6.46 8.02 27.11
N HIS A 117 -7.12 7.04 26.50
CA HIS A 117 -8.03 7.33 25.40
C HIS A 117 -9.22 8.13 25.95
N GLY A 118 -9.58 9.23 25.30
CA GLY A 118 -10.78 9.98 25.68
C GLY A 118 -12.03 9.09 25.67
N ALA A 119 -13.00 9.39 26.53
CA ALA A 119 -14.26 8.65 26.69
C ALA A 119 -15.18 8.71 25.45
N GLN A 120 -14.74 9.31 24.34
CA GLN A 120 -15.55 9.55 23.14
C GLN A 120 -16.10 8.28 22.48
N ASN A 121 -15.48 7.12 22.74
CA ASN A 121 -15.98 5.81 22.28
C ASN A 121 -17.00 5.16 23.23
N PHE A 122 -17.20 5.73 24.43
CA PHE A 122 -18.02 5.19 25.53
C PHE A 122 -19.17 6.12 25.93
N GLU A 123 -19.30 7.31 25.34
CA GLU A 123 -20.49 8.16 25.51
C GLU A 123 -21.70 7.51 24.80
N GLU A 124 -22.64 7.01 25.61
CA GLU A 124 -23.87 6.30 25.19
C GLU A 124 -24.69 7.11 24.17
N ASN A 125 -24.75 8.43 24.33
CA ASN A 125 -25.49 9.36 23.48
C ASN A 125 -25.13 9.26 21.98
N ARG A 126 -23.86 9.00 21.62
CA ARG A 126 -23.46 8.92 20.19
C ARG A 126 -23.76 7.55 19.58
N ARG A 127 -23.75 6.47 20.38
CA ARG A 127 -24.17 5.15 19.91
C ARG A 127 -25.64 5.17 19.55
N GLU A 128 -26.48 5.77 20.39
CA GLU A 128 -27.90 5.93 20.10
C GLU A 128 -28.12 6.75 18.83
N GLU A 129 -27.49 7.92 18.67
CA GLU A 129 -27.64 8.74 17.46
C GLU A 129 -27.22 8.03 16.17
N VAL A 130 -26.08 7.33 16.19
CA VAL A 130 -25.60 6.59 15.00
C VAL A 130 -26.54 5.42 14.70
N THR A 131 -27.01 4.70 15.72
CA THR A 131 -27.93 3.57 15.55
C THR A 131 -29.30 4.04 15.05
N LEU A 132 -29.82 5.13 15.60
CA LEU A 132 -31.06 5.78 15.16
C LEU A 132 -30.94 6.31 13.73
N ARG A 133 -29.80 6.92 13.38
CA ARG A 133 -29.55 7.40 12.02
C ARG A 133 -29.47 6.25 11.02
N MET A 134 -28.81 5.14 11.38
CA MET A 134 -28.75 3.93 10.54
C MET A 134 -30.13 3.28 10.40
N ALA A 135 -30.92 3.20 11.48
CA ALA A 135 -32.30 2.72 11.45
C ALA A 135 -33.19 3.61 10.56
N GLN A 136 -33.07 4.93 10.67
CA GLN A 136 -33.81 5.87 9.82
C GLN A 136 -33.42 5.76 8.34
N ILE A 137 -32.13 5.55 8.03
CA ILE A 137 -31.67 5.30 6.66
C ILE A 137 -32.28 3.99 6.12
N ALA A 138 -32.30 2.92 6.91
CA ALA A 138 -32.89 1.65 6.52
C ALA A 138 -34.41 1.75 6.28
N ILE A 139 -35.13 2.46 7.17
CA ILE A 139 -36.57 2.73 7.02
C ILE A 139 -36.84 3.54 5.75
N ASN A 140 -36.04 4.58 5.48
CA ASN A 140 -36.18 5.41 4.29
C ASN A 140 -35.90 4.62 3.00
N GLN A 141 -34.92 3.71 3.01
CA GLN A 141 -34.66 2.81 1.88
C GLN A 141 -35.82 1.83 1.65
N TRP A 142 -36.33 1.23 2.72
CA TRP A 142 -37.48 0.32 2.64
C TRP A 142 -38.73 1.02 2.09
N ALA A 143 -39.07 2.21 2.60
CA ALA A 143 -40.20 3.00 2.12
C ALA A 143 -40.07 3.36 0.63
N ARG A 144 -38.85 3.71 0.17
CA ARG A 144 -38.58 3.97 -1.25
C ARG A 144 -38.74 2.71 -2.12
N SER A 145 -38.35 1.54 -1.61
CA SER A 145 -38.50 0.27 -2.33
C SER A 145 -39.95 -0.24 -2.38
N ALA A 146 -40.80 0.19 -1.44
CA ALA A 146 -42.22 -0.13 -1.42
C ALA A 146 -43.05 0.79 -2.32
N ALA A 147 -42.55 2.00 -2.63
CA ALA A 147 -43.24 3.00 -3.45
C ALA A 147 -43.04 2.79 -4.97
N THR A 148 -42.10 1.95 -5.40
CA THR A 148 -41.94 1.54 -6.80
C THR A 148 -42.64 0.19 -7.02
N PRO A 149 -43.74 0.12 -7.80
CA PRO A 149 -44.28 -1.16 -8.20
C PRO A 149 -43.23 -1.91 -9.02
N ARG A 150 -42.92 -3.14 -8.60
CA ARG A 150 -42.07 -4.06 -9.34
C ARG A 150 -42.75 -4.39 -10.66
N VAL A 151 -42.33 -3.76 -11.76
CA VAL A 151 -42.71 -4.19 -13.11
C VAL A 151 -42.00 -5.52 -13.37
N LEU A 152 -42.76 -6.60 -13.31
CA LEU A 152 -42.34 -7.90 -13.84
C LEU A 152 -42.39 -7.78 -15.37
N GLN A 153 -41.22 -7.64 -16.01
CA GLN A 153 -41.12 -7.92 -17.44
C GLN A 153 -41.01 -9.43 -17.60
N SER A 154 -42.11 -10.07 -18.04
CA SER A 154 -42.07 -11.42 -18.60
C SER A 154 -41.52 -11.32 -20.02
N GLU A 155 -40.34 -11.88 -20.25
CA GLU A 155 -39.86 -12.13 -21.61
C GLU A 155 -40.54 -13.38 -22.16
N ASP A 156 -41.57 -13.18 -22.98
CA ASP A 156 -42.13 -14.23 -23.82
C ASP A 156 -41.06 -14.63 -24.85
N SER A 157 -40.51 -15.83 -24.68
CA SER A 157 -39.57 -16.44 -25.61
C SER A 157 -40.35 -17.14 -26.71
N ASP A 158 -40.52 -16.46 -27.84
CA ASP A 158 -41.09 -17.04 -29.06
C ASP A 158 -40.12 -18.08 -29.64
N PHE A 159 -40.47 -19.35 -29.43
CA PHE A 159 -39.91 -20.52 -30.10
C PHE A 159 -40.50 -20.60 -31.53
N LYS A 160 -39.66 -20.46 -32.56
CA LYS A 160 -40.00 -20.84 -33.94
C LYS A 160 -39.25 -22.10 -34.33
N VAL A 161 -40.03 -23.11 -34.72
CA VAL A 161 -39.64 -24.37 -35.39
C VAL A 161 -39.17 -24.08 -36.81
#